data_AF-A0A3B0TXS2-F1
#
_entry.id   AF-A0A3B0TXS2-F1
#
_cell.length_a   1.000
_cell.length_b   1.000
_cell.length_c   1.000
_cell.angle_alpha   90.00
_cell.angle_beta   90.00
_cell.angle_gamma   90.00
#
_symmetry.space_group_name_H-M   'P 1'
#
loop_
_entity.id
_entity.type
_entity.pdbx_description
1 polymer ?
#
loop_
_entity_poly.entity_id
_entity_poly.type
_entity_poly.pdbx_seq_one_letter_code
_entity_poly.pdbx_strand_id
1 'polypeptide(L)' 'MAMDSFETILTHHDPDILRVIIVALKAHGFHPHEGGSSGLPGLTTPNGAGIMVPKAEAGDARILAGALLEEMSNQ' A
#
# COMPACT_ATOMS: atom_id res chain seq x y z
N MET A 1 11.11 13.42 -18.40
CA MET A 1 9.98 12.92 -17.58
C MET A 1 10.42 11.60 -17.01
N ALA A 2 10.74 11.56 -15.71
CA ALA A 2 11.08 10.31 -15.06
C ALA A 2 9.88 9.38 -15.22
N MET A 3 10.09 8.19 -15.77
CA MET A 3 9.12 7.12 -15.69
C MET A 3 9.16 6.65 -14.24
N ASP A 4 8.40 7.31 -13.36
CA ASP A 4 8.19 6.88 -11.98
C ASP A 4 7.51 5.51 -12.04
N SER A 5 8.34 4.47 -12.15
CA SER A 5 7.89 3.09 -12.23
C SER A 5 7.39 2.75 -10.84
N PHE A 6 6.14 2.34 -10.72
CA PHE A 6 5.55 1.95 -9.46
C PHE A 6 5.75 0.45 -9.23
N GLU A 7 5.93 0.06 -7.98
CA GLU A 7 6.03 -1.34 -7.56
C GLU A 7 5.03 -1.60 -6.43
N THR A 8 4.29 -2.71 -6.55
CA THR A 8 3.38 -3.16 -5.50
C THR A 8 4.19 -3.77 -4.36
N ILE A 9 4.11 -3.15 -3.18
CA ILE A 9 4.85 -3.58 -1.98
C ILE A 9 4.02 -4.45 -1.04
N LEU A 10 2.69 -4.30 -1.08
CA LEU A 10 1.76 -5.01 -0.22
C LEU A 10 0.41 -5.19 -0.92
N THR A 11 -0.19 -6.36 -0.80
CA THR A 11 -1.57 -6.63 -1.21
C THR A 11 -2.31 -7.21 -0.02
N HIS A 12 -3.51 -6.71 0.24
CA HIS A 12 -4.35 -7.22 1.32
C HIS A 12 -5.83 -7.18 0.92
N HIS A 13 -6.63 -8.08 1.49
CA HIS A 13 -8.07 -8.14 1.20
C HIS A 13 -8.88 -7.09 1.97
N ASP A 14 -8.40 -6.72 3.16
CA ASP A 14 -9.03 -5.70 3.99
C ASP A 14 -8.58 -4.29 3.56
N PRO A 15 -9.50 -3.46 3.03
CA PRO A 15 -9.18 -2.10 2.60
C PRO A 15 -8.87 -1.16 3.77
N ASP A 16 -9.37 -1.41 4.97
CA ASP A 16 -9.10 -0.57 6.14
C ASP A 16 -7.64 -0.71 6.58
N ILE A 17 -7.12 -1.95 6.62
CA ILE A 17 -5.70 -2.21 6.86
C ILE A 17 -4.82 -1.48 5.85
N LEU A 18 -5.14 -1.58 4.55
CA LEU A 18 -4.37 -0.90 3.51
C LEU A 18 -4.39 0.62 3.69
N ARG A 19 -5.53 1.17 4.11
CA ARG A 19 -5.67 2.62 4.34
C ARG A 19 -4.81 3.10 5.49
N VAL A 20 -4.76 2.35 6.59
CA VAL A 20 -3.87 2.68 7.72
C VAL A 20 -2.41 2.61 7.30
N ILE A 21 -2.01 1.58 6.55
CA ILE A 21 -0.62 1.43 6.07
C ILE A 21 -0.27 2.57 5.11
N ILE A 22 -1.17 2.99 4.21
CA ILE A 22 -0.96 4.15 3.33
C ILE A 22 -0.71 5.42 4.14
N VAL A 23 -1.50 5.67 5.19
CA VAL A 23 -1.34 6.84 6.06
C VAL A 23 0.02 6.81 6.77
N ALA A 24 0.41 5.65 7.31
CA ALA A 24 1.70 5.48 7.95
C ALA A 24 2.87 5.71 6.98
N LEU A 25 2.82 5.14 5.78
CA LEU A 25 3.81 5.36 4.72
C LEU A 25 3.96 6.86 4.40
N LYS A 26 2.84 7.56 4.19
CA LYS A 26 2.83 9.01 3.95
C LYS A 26 3.45 9.79 5.12
N ALA A 27 3.16 9.41 6.36
CA ALA A 27 3.74 10.05 7.55
C ALA A 27 5.26 9.85 7.66
N HIS A 28 5.78 8.75 7.12
CA HIS A 28 7.22 8.46 7.04
C HIS A 28 7.91 9.06 5.80
N GLY A 29 7.19 9.80 4.96
CA GLY A 29 7.75 10.49 3.80
C GLY A 29 7.75 9.67 2.50
N PHE A 30 7.12 8.50 2.49
CA PHE A 30 6.89 7.72 1.28
C PHE A 30 5.74 8.30 0.45
N HIS A 31 5.70 7.93 -0.82
CA HIS A 31 4.75 8.39 -1.83
C HIS A 31 3.89 7.25 -2.37
N PRO A 32 3.09 6.57 -1.53
CA PRO A 32 2.22 5.50 -1.99
C PRO A 32 1.18 6.05 -2.96
N HIS A 33 1.09 5.38 -4.11
CA HIS A 33 0.06 5.57 -5.10
C HIS A 33 -1.16 4.74 -4.72
N GLU A 34 -2.30 5.42 -4.53
CA GLU A 34 -3.60 4.83 -4.21
C GLU A 34 -4.25 4.17 -5.45
N GLY A 35 -3.45 3.64 -6.38
CA GLY A 35 -3.88 3.17 -7.69
C GLY A 35 -4.59 1.81 -7.73
N GLY A 36 -4.91 1.21 -6.58
CA GLY A 36 -5.66 -0.05 -6.50
C GLY A 36 -7.15 0.13 -6.24
N SER A 37 -7.58 1.31 -5.78
CA SER A 37 -8.98 1.56 -5.43
C SER A 37 -9.68 2.42 -6.48
N SER A 38 -9.63 1.97 -7.74
CA SER A 38 -10.78 2.21 -8.64
C SER A 38 -11.89 1.19 -8.34
N GLY A 39 -12.10 0.84 -7.07
CA GLY A 39 -13.34 0.26 -6.61
C GLY A 39 -14.29 1.41 -6.39
N LEU A 40 -15.23 1.62 -7.31
CA LEU A 40 -16.46 2.34 -7.01
C LEU A 40 -17.01 1.80 -5.66
N PRO A 41 -17.60 2.65 -4.80
CA PRO A 41 -18.20 2.17 -3.56
C PRO A 41 -19.14 0.99 -3.86
N GLY A 42 -18.75 -0.22 -3.43
CA GLY A 42 -19.47 -1.47 -3.70
C GLY A 42 -18.79 -2.51 -4.60
N LEU A 43 -17.63 -2.24 -5.21
CA LEU A 43 -16.86 -3.23 -5.99
C LEU A 43 -15.53 -3.56 -5.30
N THR A 44 -15.53 -4.63 -4.50
CA THR A 44 -14.31 -5.30 -4.06
C THR A 44 -13.79 -6.13 -5.23
N THR A 45 -12.59 -5.83 -5.73
CA THR A 45 -11.91 -6.75 -6.65
C THR A 45 -11.55 -8.02 -5.86
N PRO A 46 -11.79 -9.23 -6.41
CA PRO A 46 -11.52 -10.48 -5.68
C PRO A 46 -10.04 -10.70 -5.34
N ASN A 47 -9.11 -9.92 -5.92
CA ASN A 47 -7.67 -10.00 -5.69
C ASN A 47 -7.14 -9.08 -4.57
N GLY A 48 -8.02 -8.36 -3.86
CA GLY A 48 -7.61 -7.35 -2.88
C GLY A 48 -7.04 -6.08 -3.54
N ALA A 49 -6.87 -5.03 -2.76
CA ALA A 49 -6.22 -3.82 -3.22
C ALA A 49 -4.71 -3.87 -2.91
N GLY A 50 -3.90 -3.28 -3.79
CA GLY A 50 -2.45 -3.22 -3.64
C GLY A 50 -1.98 -1.82 -3.31
N ILE A 51 -0.99 -1.71 -2.42
CA ILE A 51 -0.24 -0.48 -2.19
C ILE A 51 0.93 -0.47 -3.16
N MET A 52 0.96 0.54 -4.01
CA MET A 52 2.04 0.78 -4.95
C MET A 52 2.85 1.98 -4.49
N VAL A 53 4.17 1.95 -4.63
CA VAL A 53 5.07 3.08 -4.35
C VAL A 53 6.06 3.24 -5.50
N PRO A 54 6.67 4.42 -5.70
CA PRO A 54 7.78 4.57 -6.63
C PRO A 54 8.86 3.53 -6.34
N LYS A 55 9.37 2.89 -7.41
CA LYS A 55 10.35 1.81 -7.33
C LYS A 55 11.62 2.20 -6.57
N ALA A 56 11.97 3.49 -6.56
CA ALA A 56 13.10 4.02 -5.82
C ALA A 56 12.98 3.83 -4.30
N GLU A 57 11.76 3.82 -3.76
CA GLU A 57 11.48 3.67 -2.32
C GLU A 57 10.82 2.33 -1.96
N ALA A 58 10.56 1.47 -2.96
CA ALA A 58 9.85 0.20 -2.77
C ALA A 58 10.52 -0.74 -1.76
N GLY A 59 11.85 -0.77 -1.69
CA GLY A 59 12.58 -1.58 -0.72
C GLY A 59 12.27 -1.20 0.72
N ASP A 60 12.47 0.07 1.07
CA ASP A 60 12.26 0.58 2.42
C ASP A 60 10.76 0.59 2.79
N ALA A 61 9.91 1.00 1.86
CA ALA A 61 8.47 1.03 2.07
C ALA A 61 7.90 -0.37 2.33
N ARG A 62 8.45 -1.42 1.69
CA ARG A 62 8.04 -2.81 1.91
C ARG A 62 8.39 -3.30 3.31
N ILE A 63 9.54 -2.91 3.84
CA ILE A 63 9.96 -3.27 5.20
C ILE A 63 8.99 -2.66 6.22
N LEU A 64 8.71 -1.35 6.09
CA LEU A 64 7.77 -0.66 6.97
C LEU A 64 6.36 -1.23 6.85
N ALA A 65 5.85 -1.41 5.63
CA ALA A 65 4.51 -1.95 5.39
C ALA A 65 4.35 -3.39 5.95
N GLY A 66 5.40 -4.22 5.83
CA GLY A 66 5.43 -5.56 6.42
C GLY A 66 5.35 -5.52 7.95
N ALA A 67 6.19 -4.71 8.59
CA ALA A 67 6.20 -4.58 10.04
C ALA A 67 4.85 -4.09 10.59
N LEU A 68 4.23 -3.10 9.93
CA LEU A 68 2.91 -2.59 10.31
C LEU A 68 1.81 -3.65 10.17
N LEU A 69 1.84 -4.44 9.10
CA LEU A 69 0.87 -5.52 8.90
C LEU A 69 1.01 -6.60 9.99
N GLU A 70 2.24 -6.98 10.34
CA GLU A 70 2.49 -7.94 11.42
C GLU A 70 2.02 -7.41 12.78
N GLU A 71 2.24 -6.13 13.07
CA GLU A 71 1.77 -5.50 14.31
C GLU A 71 0.23 -5.52 14.40
N MET A 72 -0.47 -5.19 13.31
CA MET A 72 -1.94 -5.22 13.25
C MET A 72 -2.52 -6.63 13.36
N SER A 73 -1.80 -7.64 12.87
CA SER A 73 -2.25 -9.05 12.91
C SER A 73 -2.04 -9.71 14.27
N ASN A 74 -1.18 -9.14 15.13
CA ASN A 74 -0.84 -9.65 16.46
C ASN A 74 -1.66 -8.98 17.59
N GLN A 75 -2.77 -8.32 17.25
CA GLN A 75 -3.72 -7.69 18.19
C GLN A 75 -4.96 -8.57 18.36
#